data_AF-A0A5B2Z6B7-F1
#
_entry.id   AF-A0A5B2Z6B7-F1
#
_cell.length_a   1.000
_cell.length_b   1.000
_cell.length_c   1.000
_cell.angle_alpha   90.00
_cell.angle_beta   90.00
_cell.angle_gamma   90.00
#
_symmetry.space_group_name_H-M   'P 1'
#
loop_
_entity.id
_entity.type
_entity.pdbx_description
1 polymer ?
#
loop_
_entity_poly.entity_id
_entity_poly.type
_entity_poly.pdbx_seq_one_letter_code
_entity_poly.pdbx_strand_id
1 'polypeptide(L)'
;MSSRNTIEKIIEGIKHSLILFMVAVTLASFAIGIFLVFFTNLGGDISWSQNVSLDFLLINIFGFQSPQFNLGITFLFFLSVYLICYLYCLIYPHSILRQNIFRKWNLIRTKRLQEQKSVRPEQNSNLLIIAISWFSGYFLLSVIIDTIQQLFGVTLGNPLTENALLSFFYLSAAPLNEEILFRVLLLGVPLLLIFSPIKKGNFVLFLNHPYKFLAPNKTRYTIMCISIVIVINSVIFGMSHVFFGGGYEVGKITQAALGGLVLAWIYYRYGLATAIVFHWISNFVFFAYSILGFYLFGTPWNTETDSIFLSAISIGFIIIGILFLYQLTTKILKKYVVN
;
A
#
# COMPACT_ATOMS: atom_id res chain seq x y z
N MET A 1 -38.70 0.99 4.53
CA MET A 1 -37.22 0.95 4.36
C MET A 1 -36.95 0.94 2.87
N SER A 2 -36.37 2.02 2.32
CA SER A 2 -36.20 2.23 0.88
C SER A 2 -35.29 1.17 0.23
N SER A 3 -35.61 0.74 -1.01
CA SER A 3 -34.83 -0.20 -1.83
C SER A 3 -33.34 0.19 -1.96
N ARG A 4 -33.05 1.50 -1.91
CA ARG A 4 -31.70 2.07 -1.93
C ARG A 4 -30.84 1.60 -0.76
N ASN A 5 -31.42 1.43 0.44
CA ASN A 5 -30.71 0.95 1.62
C ASN A 5 -30.41 -0.56 1.55
N THR A 6 -31.12 -1.30 0.71
CA THR A 6 -30.86 -2.74 0.47
C THR A 6 -29.68 -2.92 -0.48
N ILE A 7 -29.63 -2.15 -1.57
CA ILE A 7 -28.52 -2.19 -2.55
C ILE A 7 -27.20 -1.77 -1.89
N GLU A 8 -27.18 -0.67 -1.12
CA GLU A 8 -25.95 -0.22 -0.43
C GLU A 8 -25.40 -1.30 0.53
N LYS A 9 -26.27 -2.05 1.22
CA LYS A 9 -25.87 -3.17 2.09
C LYS A 9 -25.31 -4.37 1.33
N ILE A 10 -25.91 -4.71 0.18
CA ILE A 10 -25.43 -5.80 -0.68
C ILE A 10 -24.02 -5.46 -1.19
N ILE A 11 -23.81 -4.23 -1.68
CA ILE A 11 -22.50 -3.75 -2.13
C ILE A 11 -21.48 -3.80 -1.00
N GLU A 12 -21.84 -3.35 0.22
CA GLU A 12 -20.96 -3.44 1.39
C GLU A 12 -20.59 -4.90 1.70
N GLY A 13 -21.54 -5.83 1.65
CA GLY A 13 -21.33 -7.26 1.87
C GLY A 13 -20.38 -7.89 0.85
N ILE A 14 -20.62 -7.66 -0.45
CA ILE A 14 -19.77 -8.17 -1.53
C ILE A 14 -18.33 -7.66 -1.37
N LYS A 15 -18.17 -6.36 -1.15
CA LYS A 15 -16.84 -5.76 -0.96
C LYS A 15 -16.10 -6.37 0.23
N HIS A 16 -16.76 -6.55 1.37
CA HIS A 16 -16.13 -7.16 2.54
C HIS A 16 -15.72 -8.62 2.31
N SER A 17 -16.57 -9.41 1.64
CA SER A 17 -16.22 -10.80 1.29
C SER A 17 -15.02 -10.87 0.36
N LEU A 18 -14.96 -10.01 -0.66
CA LEU A 18 -13.82 -9.91 -1.56
C LEU A 18 -12.55 -9.50 -0.82
N ILE A 19 -12.63 -8.51 0.08
CA ILE A 19 -11.47 -8.10 0.89
C ILE A 19 -10.99 -9.27 1.76
N LEU A 20 -11.88 -10.05 2.38
CA LEU A 20 -11.47 -11.21 3.19
C LEU A 20 -10.78 -12.28 2.34
N PHE A 21 -11.24 -12.50 1.11
CA PHE A 21 -10.54 -13.35 0.16
C PHE A 21 -9.14 -12.80 -0.17
N MET A 22 -9.02 -11.49 -0.43
CA MET A 22 -7.72 -10.85 -0.68
C MET A 22 -6.79 -10.87 0.53
N VAL A 23 -7.31 -10.91 1.76
CA VAL A 23 -6.50 -11.17 2.97
C VAL A 23 -5.86 -12.56 2.87
N ALA A 24 -6.61 -13.60 2.51
CA ALA A 24 -6.03 -14.94 2.34
C ALA A 24 -4.97 -14.98 1.21
N VAL A 25 -5.26 -14.35 0.07
CA VAL A 25 -4.33 -14.25 -1.07
C VAL A 25 -3.04 -13.53 -0.70
N THR A 26 -3.15 -12.37 -0.04
CA THR A 26 -1.97 -11.61 0.41
C THR A 26 -1.20 -12.39 1.48
N LEU A 27 -1.86 -13.06 2.41
CA LEU A 27 -1.19 -13.90 3.41
C LEU A 27 -0.43 -15.08 2.78
N ALA A 28 -1.02 -15.74 1.77
CA ALA A 28 -0.37 -16.84 1.06
C ALA A 28 0.90 -16.39 0.31
N SER A 29 0.98 -15.12 -0.12
CA SER A 29 2.16 -14.59 -0.82
C SER A 29 3.44 -14.66 0.01
N PHE A 30 3.36 -14.63 1.35
CA PHE A 30 4.52 -14.82 2.23
C PHE A 30 5.16 -16.20 2.03
N ALA A 31 4.33 -17.25 2.02
CA ALA A 31 4.79 -18.61 1.81
C ALA A 31 5.32 -18.80 0.38
N ILE A 32 4.64 -18.20 -0.60
CA ILE A 32 5.09 -18.21 -2.01
C ILE A 32 6.47 -17.56 -2.12
N GLY A 33 6.70 -16.40 -1.52
CA GLY A 33 8.01 -15.74 -1.57
C GLY A 33 9.14 -16.58 -0.97
N ILE A 34 8.90 -17.25 0.17
CA ILE A 34 9.86 -18.19 0.75
C ILE A 34 10.13 -19.35 -0.21
N PHE A 35 9.08 -19.95 -0.75
CA PHE A 35 9.20 -21.04 -1.72
C PHE A 35 10.06 -20.62 -2.91
N LEU A 36 9.73 -19.49 -3.55
CA LEU A 36 10.42 -19.00 -4.73
C LEU A 36 11.91 -18.71 -4.45
N VAL A 37 12.25 -18.05 -3.35
CA VAL A 37 13.66 -17.66 -3.08
C VAL A 37 14.53 -18.85 -2.67
N PHE A 38 14.02 -19.77 -1.85
CA PHE A 38 14.84 -20.80 -1.21
C PHE A 38 14.73 -22.18 -1.82
N PHE A 39 13.62 -22.48 -2.51
CA PHE A 39 13.29 -23.83 -2.97
C PHE A 39 13.16 -23.96 -4.49
N THR A 40 13.48 -22.90 -5.23
CA THR A 40 13.47 -22.94 -6.70
C THR A 40 14.80 -22.46 -7.28
N ASN A 41 15.05 -22.80 -8.55
CA ASN A 41 16.22 -22.36 -9.30
C ASN A 41 15.92 -21.13 -10.19
N LEU A 42 15.16 -20.16 -9.67
CA LEU A 42 14.74 -18.97 -10.43
C LEU A 42 15.91 -18.10 -10.89
N GLY A 43 16.99 -18.07 -10.10
CA GLY A 43 18.13 -17.20 -10.36
C GLY A 43 19.21 -17.81 -11.26
N GLY A 44 19.08 -19.08 -11.67
CA GLY A 44 20.12 -19.79 -12.43
C GLY A 44 21.44 -19.82 -11.65
N ASP A 45 22.42 -19.04 -12.13
CA ASP A 45 23.72 -18.89 -11.48
C ASP A 45 23.67 -18.07 -10.18
N ILE A 46 22.60 -17.29 -9.98
CA ILE A 46 22.36 -16.50 -8.78
C ILE A 46 21.49 -17.29 -7.80
N SER A 47 21.94 -17.38 -6.56
CA SER A 47 21.22 -18.10 -5.50
C SER A 47 21.16 -17.31 -4.19
N TRP A 48 20.28 -17.72 -3.28
CA TRP A 48 20.05 -17.04 -2.01
C TRP A 48 21.28 -16.98 -1.08
N SER A 49 22.30 -17.81 -1.31
CA SER A 49 23.53 -17.82 -0.52
C SER A 49 24.54 -16.76 -0.94
N GLN A 50 24.34 -16.08 -2.07
CA GLN A 50 25.27 -15.08 -2.58
C GLN A 50 25.03 -13.69 -1.99
N ASN A 51 26.06 -12.86 -2.05
CA ASN A 51 25.96 -11.44 -1.70
C ASN A 51 25.58 -10.62 -2.92
N VAL A 52 24.63 -9.71 -2.74
CA VAL A 52 24.15 -8.78 -3.77
C VAL A 52 24.20 -7.36 -3.24
N SER A 53 24.46 -6.40 -4.11
CA SER A 53 24.42 -4.97 -3.79
C SER A 53 22.98 -4.56 -3.52
N LEU A 54 22.72 -3.85 -2.41
CA LEU A 54 21.40 -3.30 -2.14
C LEU A 54 21.43 -1.77 -2.24
N ASP A 55 20.73 -1.26 -3.23
CA ASP A 55 20.62 0.18 -3.48
C ASP A 55 19.62 0.81 -2.51
N PHE A 56 20.13 1.45 -1.46
CA PHE A 56 19.32 2.32 -0.62
C PHE A 56 19.28 3.70 -1.25
N LEU A 57 18.09 4.14 -1.67
CA LEU A 57 17.89 5.47 -2.25
C LEU A 57 18.50 6.59 -1.39
N LEU A 58 18.38 6.49 -0.06
CA LEU A 58 18.97 7.44 0.87
C LEU A 58 20.50 7.47 0.81
N ILE A 59 21.15 6.31 0.68
CA ILE A 59 22.62 6.19 0.62
C ILE A 59 23.13 6.71 -0.73
N ASN A 60 22.43 6.36 -1.82
CA ASN A 60 22.80 6.73 -3.18
C ASN A 60 22.70 8.24 -3.41
N ILE A 61 21.73 8.92 -2.80
CA ILE A 61 21.61 10.40 -2.86
C ILE A 61 22.88 11.09 -2.32
N PHE A 62 23.58 10.49 -1.36
CA PHE A 62 24.83 11.03 -0.81
C PHE A 62 26.09 10.52 -1.52
N GLY A 63 25.97 9.77 -2.61
CA GLY A 63 27.10 9.28 -3.40
C GLY A 63 27.90 8.17 -2.73
N PHE A 64 27.36 7.52 -1.70
CA PHE A 64 28.00 6.37 -1.08
C PHE A 64 27.79 5.10 -1.93
N GLN A 65 28.76 4.19 -1.87
CA GLN A 65 28.67 2.91 -2.55
C GLN A 65 27.60 2.02 -1.90
N SER A 66 26.87 1.29 -2.72
CA SER A 66 25.83 0.37 -2.26
C SER A 66 26.45 -0.79 -1.46
N PRO A 67 26.05 -0.97 -0.19
CA PRO A 67 26.53 -2.09 0.61
C PRO A 67 26.09 -3.43 0.02
N GLN A 68 26.95 -4.44 0.16
CA GLN A 68 26.62 -5.81 -0.21
C GLN A 68 26.05 -6.57 0.98
N PHE A 69 24.96 -7.30 0.74
CA PHE A 69 24.35 -8.15 1.74
C PHE A 69 24.03 -9.53 1.17
N ASN A 70 23.98 -10.54 2.03
CA ASN A 70 23.51 -11.85 1.65
C ASN A 70 22.03 -11.79 1.23
N LEU A 71 21.71 -12.28 0.03
CA LEU A 71 20.38 -12.19 -0.56
C LEU A 71 19.32 -12.83 0.34
N GLY A 72 19.52 -14.09 0.74
CA GLY A 72 18.54 -14.86 1.51
C GLY A 72 18.27 -14.27 2.89
N ILE A 73 19.32 -13.91 3.63
CA ILE A 73 19.19 -13.30 4.97
C ILE A 73 18.45 -11.96 4.88
N THR A 74 18.83 -11.13 3.91
CA THR A 74 18.23 -9.81 3.71
C THR A 74 16.77 -9.91 3.26
N PHE A 75 16.46 -10.86 2.39
CA PHE A 75 15.09 -11.15 1.98
C PHE A 75 14.22 -11.57 3.19
N LEU A 76 14.71 -12.47 4.04
CA LEU A 76 14.00 -12.88 5.26
C LEU A 76 13.79 -11.71 6.23
N PHE A 77 14.78 -10.82 6.35
CA PHE A 77 14.64 -9.59 7.13
C PHE A 77 13.46 -8.75 6.64
N PHE A 78 13.42 -8.39 5.35
CA PHE A 78 12.30 -7.62 4.79
C PHE A 78 10.96 -8.34 4.97
N LEU A 79 10.92 -9.64 4.66
CA LEU A 79 9.72 -10.45 4.78
C LEU A 79 9.20 -10.48 6.23
N SER A 80 10.08 -10.55 7.22
CA SER A 80 9.71 -10.53 8.63
C SER A 80 9.11 -9.18 9.05
N VAL A 81 9.67 -8.06 8.58
CA VAL A 81 9.14 -6.71 8.85
C VAL A 81 7.75 -6.56 8.24
N TYR A 82 7.55 -7.03 7.00
CA TYR A 82 6.26 -7.00 6.35
C TYR A 82 5.24 -7.89 7.06
N LEU A 83 5.63 -9.08 7.51
CA LEU A 83 4.74 -9.97 8.26
C LEU A 83 4.31 -9.35 9.59
N ILE A 84 5.23 -8.73 10.33
CA ILE A 84 4.91 -8.04 11.59
C ILE A 84 3.92 -6.89 11.34
N CYS A 85 4.18 -6.06 10.31
CA CYS A 85 3.29 -4.96 9.96
C CYS A 85 1.92 -5.46 9.49
N TYR A 86 1.89 -6.53 8.70
CA TYR A 86 0.68 -7.18 8.21
C TYR A 86 -0.17 -7.73 9.36
N LEU A 87 0.43 -8.49 10.28
CA LEU A 87 -0.25 -9.04 11.46
C LEU A 87 -0.74 -7.93 12.40
N TYR A 88 0.04 -6.86 12.57
CA TYR A 88 -0.40 -5.67 13.30
C TYR A 88 -1.66 -5.06 12.67
N CYS A 89 -1.66 -4.86 11.34
CA CYS A 89 -2.81 -4.34 10.61
C CYS A 89 -4.02 -5.29 10.63
N LEU A 90 -3.79 -6.60 10.66
CA LEU A 90 -4.82 -7.64 10.75
C LEU A 90 -5.55 -7.62 12.10
N ILE A 91 -4.83 -7.33 13.20
CA ILE A 91 -5.35 -7.38 14.57
C ILE A 91 -5.94 -6.01 15.00
N TYR A 92 -5.32 -4.89 14.61
CA TYR A 92 -5.65 -3.55 15.11
C TYR A 92 -6.59 -2.76 14.17
N PRO A 93 -7.50 -1.90 14.69
CA PRO A 93 -7.90 -1.72 16.10
C PRO A 93 -8.83 -2.84 16.61
N HIS A 94 -9.48 -3.57 15.71
CA HIS A 94 -10.28 -4.76 16.01
C HIS A 94 -9.98 -5.84 14.97
N SER A 95 -9.76 -7.08 15.41
CA SER A 95 -9.46 -8.20 14.53
C SER A 95 -10.57 -8.37 13.48
N ILE A 96 -10.16 -8.54 12.22
CA ILE A 96 -11.08 -8.71 11.08
C ILE A 96 -12.04 -9.90 11.29
N LEU A 97 -11.55 -10.96 11.94
CA LEU A 97 -12.31 -12.18 12.25
C LEU A 97 -13.48 -11.89 13.20
N ARG A 98 -13.34 -10.88 14.08
CA ARG A 98 -14.38 -10.52 15.06
C ARG A 98 -15.52 -9.71 14.44
N GLN A 99 -15.27 -8.99 13.34
CA GLN A 99 -16.25 -8.07 12.75
C GLN A 99 -17.40 -8.81 12.04
N ASN A 100 -17.17 -9.97 11.42
CA ASN A 100 -18.21 -10.73 10.71
C ASN A 100 -19.07 -11.60 11.65
N ILE A 101 -18.50 -12.13 12.74
CA ILE A 101 -19.20 -13.07 13.62
C ILE A 101 -20.16 -12.34 14.57
N PHE A 102 -19.76 -11.19 15.13
CA PHE A 102 -20.56 -10.49 16.16
C PHE A 102 -21.57 -9.48 15.59
N ARG A 103 -21.39 -8.97 14.36
CA ARG A 103 -22.32 -8.01 13.74
C ARG A 103 -23.67 -8.66 13.41
N LYS A 104 -23.69 -9.99 13.20
CA LYS A 104 -24.92 -10.78 12.97
C LYS A 104 -25.77 -10.96 14.24
N TRP A 105 -25.17 -10.89 15.43
CA TRP A 105 -25.88 -11.03 16.72
C TRP A 105 -26.34 -9.69 17.32
N ASN A 106 -25.62 -8.59 17.07
CA ASN A 106 -25.97 -7.27 17.64
C ASN A 106 -27.05 -6.49 16.88
N LEU A 107 -27.40 -6.90 15.66
CA LEU A 107 -28.43 -6.22 14.84
C LEU A 107 -29.85 -6.25 15.43
N ILE A 108 -30.12 -7.15 16.39
CA ILE A 108 -31.42 -7.25 17.07
C ILE A 108 -31.50 -6.28 18.27
N ARG A 109 -30.38 -5.76 18.80
CA ARG A 109 -30.36 -5.03 20.08
C ARG A 109 -30.12 -3.51 19.99
N THR A 110 -29.68 -2.98 18.84
CA THR A 110 -29.18 -1.59 18.75
C THR A 110 -30.07 -0.59 18.00
N LYS A 111 -31.37 -0.86 17.79
CA LYS A 111 -32.29 0.16 17.25
C LYS A 111 -32.55 1.34 18.22
N ARG A 112 -32.18 1.24 19.50
CA ARG A 112 -32.46 2.26 20.53
C ARG A 112 -31.30 3.19 20.90
N LEU A 113 -30.09 2.99 20.35
CA LEU A 113 -28.89 3.74 20.78
C LEU A 113 -28.25 4.58 19.66
N GLN A 114 -28.84 4.61 18.46
CA GLN A 114 -28.22 5.20 17.27
C GLN A 114 -28.57 6.67 17.01
N GLU A 115 -29.49 7.26 17.77
CA GLU A 115 -29.91 8.67 17.57
C GLU A 115 -28.99 9.70 18.25
N GLN A 116 -27.99 9.29 19.03
CA GLN A 116 -27.22 10.24 19.87
C GLN A 116 -25.69 10.30 19.60
N LYS A 117 -25.18 9.69 18.54
CA LYS A 117 -23.76 9.79 18.14
C LYS A 117 -23.61 10.38 16.74
N SER A 118 -24.07 11.61 16.58
CA SER A 118 -23.61 12.48 15.49
C SER A 118 -22.15 12.87 15.77
N VAL A 119 -21.31 12.83 14.72
CA VAL A 119 -19.92 13.30 14.68
C VAL A 119 -18.86 12.42 15.39
N ARG A 120 -18.57 11.23 14.85
CA ARG A 120 -17.19 10.65 14.76
C ARG A 120 -17.20 9.45 13.79
N PRO A 121 -17.31 9.66 12.47
CA PRO A 121 -17.18 8.58 11.49
C PRO A 121 -15.70 8.45 11.11
N GLU A 122 -15.10 7.26 11.27
CA GLU A 122 -13.94 6.72 10.48
C GLU A 122 -12.99 5.78 11.26
N GLN A 123 -13.13 5.63 12.58
CA GLN A 123 -12.11 4.92 13.39
C GLN A 123 -12.46 3.46 13.75
N ASN A 124 -13.45 2.86 13.08
CA ASN A 124 -13.95 1.51 13.39
C ASN A 124 -13.57 0.41 12.37
N SER A 125 -12.92 0.76 11.25
CA SER A 125 -12.46 -0.23 10.26
C SER A 125 -11.07 -0.75 10.62
N ASN A 126 -10.87 -2.06 10.41
CA ASN A 126 -9.58 -2.73 10.58
C ASN A 126 -8.51 -2.12 9.65
N LEU A 127 -7.26 -1.98 10.11
CA LEU A 127 -6.21 -1.31 9.32
C LEU A 127 -5.88 -2.07 8.02
N LEU A 128 -5.94 -3.40 8.03
CA LEU A 128 -5.70 -4.19 6.82
C LEU A 128 -6.81 -3.99 5.77
N ILE A 129 -8.07 -3.88 6.20
CA ILE A 129 -9.19 -3.51 5.30
C ILE A 129 -8.94 -2.14 4.66
N ILE A 130 -8.44 -1.19 5.45
CA ILE A 130 -8.12 0.16 4.96
C ILE A 130 -7.00 0.07 3.92
N ALA A 131 -5.89 -0.60 4.23
CA ALA A 131 -4.77 -0.79 3.32
C ALA A 131 -5.21 -1.41 1.99
N ILE A 132 -5.93 -2.55 2.04
CA ILE A 132 -6.43 -3.23 0.84
C ILE A 132 -7.41 -2.35 0.06
N SER A 133 -8.35 -1.67 0.73
CA SER A 133 -9.35 -0.84 0.03
C SER A 133 -8.71 0.35 -0.69
N TRP A 134 -7.78 1.04 -0.02
CA TRP A 134 -7.07 2.16 -0.63
C TRP A 134 -6.13 1.68 -1.74
N PHE A 135 -5.43 0.56 -1.54
CA PHE A 135 -4.58 -0.04 -2.57
C PHE A 135 -5.41 -0.40 -3.80
N SER A 136 -6.56 -1.06 -3.63
CA SER A 136 -7.49 -1.35 -4.72
C SER A 136 -7.93 -0.11 -5.49
N GLY A 137 -8.27 0.97 -4.78
CA GLY A 137 -8.64 2.24 -5.39
C GLY A 137 -7.49 2.85 -6.19
N TYR A 138 -6.29 2.86 -5.62
CA TYR A 138 -5.07 3.31 -6.29
C TYR A 138 -4.76 2.44 -7.52
N PHE A 139 -4.79 1.12 -7.38
CA PHE A 139 -4.48 0.16 -8.45
C PHE A 139 -5.39 0.37 -9.66
N LEU A 140 -6.69 0.53 -9.44
CA LEU A 140 -7.64 0.84 -10.51
C LEU A 140 -7.29 2.15 -11.22
N LEU A 141 -7.02 3.23 -10.47
CA LEU A 141 -6.63 4.51 -11.06
C LEU A 141 -5.29 4.43 -11.79
N SER A 142 -4.36 3.64 -11.27
CA SER A 142 -3.06 3.37 -11.86
C SER A 142 -3.20 2.69 -13.22
N VAL A 143 -4.03 1.65 -13.33
CA VAL A 143 -4.31 0.97 -14.60
C VAL A 143 -4.96 1.92 -15.60
N ILE A 144 -5.88 2.78 -15.15
CA ILE A 144 -6.51 3.80 -16.01
C ILE A 144 -5.48 4.81 -16.52
N ILE A 145 -4.60 5.32 -15.65
CA ILE A 145 -3.54 6.27 -16.02
C ILE A 145 -2.62 5.65 -17.07
N ASP A 146 -2.14 4.42 -16.81
CA ASP A 146 -1.25 3.70 -17.72
C ASP A 146 -1.92 3.47 -19.09
N THR A 147 -3.17 3.01 -19.09
CA THR A 147 -3.95 2.82 -20.33
C THR A 147 -4.04 4.12 -21.13
N ILE A 148 -4.35 5.24 -20.47
CA ILE A 148 -4.41 6.56 -21.13
C ILE A 148 -3.05 6.97 -21.66
N GLN A 149 -1.97 6.81 -20.88
CA GLN A 149 -0.62 7.18 -21.29
C GLN A 149 -0.13 6.38 -22.50
N GLN A 150 -0.41 5.08 -22.53
CA GLN A 150 -0.08 4.22 -23.66
C GLN A 150 -0.80 4.63 -24.95
N LEU A 151 -2.04 5.15 -24.87
CA LEU A 151 -2.73 5.72 -26.04
C LEU A 151 -2.00 6.92 -26.65
N PHE A 152 -1.18 7.62 -25.86
CA PHE A 152 -0.34 8.74 -26.31
C PHE A 152 1.13 8.33 -26.53
N GLY A 153 1.44 7.02 -26.53
CA GLY A 153 2.79 6.51 -26.72
C GLY A 153 3.74 6.77 -25.54
N VAL A 154 3.22 7.12 -24.37
CA VAL A 154 4.01 7.33 -23.15
C VAL A 154 4.05 6.02 -22.38
N THR A 155 5.24 5.44 -22.21
CA THR A 155 5.40 4.15 -21.50
C THR A 155 5.88 4.33 -20.06
N LEU A 156 5.65 3.31 -19.23
CA LEU A 156 6.11 3.29 -17.84
C LEU A 156 7.59 2.93 -17.70
N GLY A 157 8.20 2.31 -18.71
CA GLY A 157 9.49 1.62 -18.58
C GLY A 157 9.41 0.33 -17.77
N ASN A 158 10.55 -0.33 -17.59
CA ASN A 158 10.65 -1.61 -16.89
C ASN A 158 11.85 -1.58 -15.91
N PRO A 159 11.63 -1.65 -14.58
CA PRO A 159 12.69 -1.63 -13.58
C PRO A 159 13.32 -3.02 -13.35
N LEU A 160 12.86 -4.05 -14.05
CA LEU A 160 13.29 -5.43 -13.86
C LEU A 160 14.70 -5.64 -14.42
N THR A 161 15.51 -6.41 -13.69
CA THR A 161 16.85 -6.84 -14.12
C THR A 161 16.77 -8.06 -15.04
N GLU A 162 17.86 -8.51 -15.66
CA GLU A 162 17.81 -9.74 -16.47
C GLU A 162 17.47 -11.02 -15.65
N ASN A 163 17.65 -10.97 -14.32
CA ASN A 163 17.49 -12.11 -13.44
C ASN A 163 16.19 -12.03 -12.63
N ALA A 164 15.33 -13.04 -12.73
CA ALA A 164 14.03 -13.07 -12.06
C ALA A 164 14.15 -13.04 -10.52
N LEU A 165 15.10 -13.79 -9.95
CA LEU A 165 15.34 -13.80 -8.49
C LEU A 165 15.82 -12.45 -8.00
N LEU A 166 16.73 -11.80 -8.74
CA LEU A 166 17.27 -10.50 -8.37
C LEU A 166 16.21 -9.40 -8.47
N SER A 167 15.41 -9.42 -9.54
CA SER A 167 14.24 -8.54 -9.68
C SER A 167 13.25 -8.73 -8.53
N PHE A 168 13.00 -9.99 -8.13
CA PHE A 168 12.11 -10.29 -7.01
C PHE A 168 12.65 -9.74 -5.70
N PHE A 169 13.96 -9.91 -5.47
CA PHE A 169 14.65 -9.41 -4.30
C PHE A 169 14.59 -7.87 -4.21
N TYR A 170 14.92 -7.15 -5.28
CA TYR A 170 14.91 -5.67 -5.26
C TYR A 170 13.51 -5.10 -5.12
N LEU A 171 12.51 -5.66 -5.80
CA LEU A 171 11.12 -5.26 -5.62
C LEU A 171 10.59 -5.57 -4.22
N SER A 172 11.12 -6.62 -3.57
CA SER A 172 10.82 -6.93 -2.17
C SER A 172 11.46 -5.93 -1.22
N ALA A 173 12.64 -5.40 -1.53
CA ALA A 173 13.34 -4.42 -0.70
C ALA A 173 12.79 -2.99 -0.81
N ALA A 174 12.30 -2.62 -2.01
CA ALA A 174 11.89 -1.26 -2.34
C ALA A 174 10.88 -0.63 -1.36
N PRO A 175 9.79 -1.31 -0.93
CA PRO A 175 8.80 -0.71 -0.03
C PRO A 175 9.41 -0.18 1.27
N LEU A 176 10.28 -0.95 1.94
CA LEU A 176 10.87 -0.50 3.20
C LEU A 176 11.84 0.68 2.99
N ASN A 177 12.68 0.60 1.94
CA ASN A 177 13.64 1.65 1.61
C ASN A 177 12.95 2.98 1.32
N GLU A 178 11.87 2.93 0.53
CA GLU A 178 11.12 4.10 0.13
C GLU A 178 10.26 4.66 1.27
N GLU A 179 9.58 3.83 2.05
CA GLU A 179 8.74 4.33 3.15
C GLU A 179 9.57 5.02 4.25
N ILE A 180 10.78 4.53 4.53
CA ILE A 180 11.68 5.21 5.48
C ILE A 180 12.07 6.60 4.96
N LEU A 181 12.50 6.72 3.70
CA LEU A 181 12.89 8.01 3.15
C LEU A 181 11.68 8.95 3.02
N PHE A 182 10.65 8.53 2.32
CA PHE A 182 9.57 9.43 1.94
C PHE A 182 8.59 9.68 3.08
N ARG A 183 8.25 8.69 3.90
CA ARG A 183 7.18 8.84 4.90
C ARG A 183 7.76 9.27 6.23
N VAL A 184 8.85 8.64 6.67
CA VAL A 184 9.48 9.01 7.93
C VAL A 184 10.28 10.30 7.77
N LEU A 185 11.27 10.34 6.86
CA LEU A 185 12.19 11.47 6.77
C LEU A 185 11.63 12.69 6.02
N LEU A 186 10.97 12.51 4.87
CA LEU A 186 10.50 13.64 4.04
C LEU A 186 9.06 14.09 4.33
N LEU A 187 8.34 13.41 5.23
CA LEU A 187 6.98 13.79 5.63
C LEU A 187 6.85 13.86 7.15
N GLY A 188 7.18 12.78 7.86
CA GLY A 188 7.10 12.68 9.32
C GLY A 188 7.94 13.72 10.04
N VAL A 189 9.23 13.80 9.72
CA VAL A 189 10.16 14.76 10.34
C VAL A 189 9.75 16.22 10.04
N PRO A 190 9.45 16.64 8.80
CA PRO A 190 8.92 17.97 8.52
C PRO A 190 7.67 18.32 9.33
N LEU A 191 6.68 17.42 9.37
CA LEU A 191 5.46 17.64 10.16
C LEU A 191 5.76 17.76 11.67
N LEU A 192 6.71 16.98 12.18
CA LEU A 192 7.13 17.08 13.56
C LEU A 192 7.77 18.44 13.85
N LEU A 193 8.71 18.88 13.00
CA LEU A 193 9.43 20.15 13.19
C LEU A 193 8.51 21.37 13.12
N ILE A 194 7.49 21.32 12.24
CA ILE A 194 6.53 22.42 12.07
C ILE A 194 5.54 22.50 13.26
N PHE A 195 5.06 21.36 13.77
CA PHE A 195 3.88 21.34 14.65
C PHE A 195 4.12 20.82 16.07
N SER A 196 5.26 20.21 16.38
CA SER A 196 5.49 19.64 17.70
C SER A 196 6.34 20.57 18.57
N PRO A 197 5.84 21.04 19.73
CA PRO A 197 6.73 21.49 20.79
C PRO A 197 7.44 20.23 21.32
N ILE A 198 8.78 20.18 21.19
CA ILE A 198 9.73 19.10 21.52
C ILE A 198 9.57 18.48 22.95
N LYS A 199 8.62 18.98 23.75
CA LYS A 199 8.39 18.59 25.13
C LYS A 199 7.76 17.20 25.23
N LYS A 200 8.63 16.23 25.54
CA LYS A 200 8.42 14.84 26.00
C LYS A 200 8.37 13.79 24.89
N GLY A 201 9.52 13.15 24.61
CA GLY A 201 9.72 11.72 24.29
C GLY A 201 8.89 11.02 23.19
N ASN A 202 7.93 11.70 22.58
CA ASN A 202 6.93 11.11 21.69
C ASN A 202 7.38 11.11 20.23
N PHE A 203 8.65 11.36 19.95
CA PHE A 203 9.21 11.43 18.59
C PHE A 203 8.88 10.18 17.77
N VAL A 204 9.24 9.01 18.30
CA VAL A 204 9.01 7.73 17.61
C VAL A 204 7.52 7.45 17.43
N LEU A 205 6.70 7.78 18.45
CA LEU A 205 5.25 7.61 18.38
C LEU A 205 4.62 8.57 17.35
N PHE A 206 5.13 9.79 17.24
CA PHE A 206 4.69 10.77 16.25
C PHE A 206 5.02 10.29 14.84
N LEU A 207 6.28 9.89 14.60
CA LEU A 207 6.70 9.37 13.30
C LEU A 207 5.96 8.07 12.93
N ASN A 208 5.55 7.27 13.91
CA ASN A 208 4.72 6.11 13.61
C ASN A 208 3.29 6.48 13.19
N HIS A 209 2.70 7.55 13.76
CA HIS A 209 1.32 7.94 13.46
C HIS A 209 1.05 9.45 13.68
N PRO A 210 1.43 10.33 12.74
CA PRO A 210 1.38 11.78 12.95
C PRO A 210 -0.01 12.34 13.25
N TYR A 211 -1.06 11.79 12.62
CA TYR A 211 -2.43 12.24 12.81
C TYR A 211 -2.90 12.21 14.26
N LYS A 212 -2.48 11.22 15.07
CA LYS A 212 -2.90 11.12 16.48
C LYS A 212 -2.49 12.33 17.30
N PHE A 213 -1.35 12.93 16.98
CA PHE A 213 -0.80 14.09 17.69
C PHE A 213 -1.29 15.42 17.11
N LEU A 214 -1.60 15.46 15.81
CA LEU A 214 -2.04 16.67 15.12
C LEU A 214 -3.57 16.85 15.09
N ALA A 215 -4.35 15.77 15.27
CA ALA A 215 -5.81 15.82 15.20
C ALA A 215 -6.49 16.78 16.20
N PRO A 216 -6.05 16.90 17.47
CA PRO A 216 -6.72 17.77 18.45
C PRO A 216 -6.63 19.28 18.13
N ASN A 217 -5.60 19.73 17.41
CA ASN A 217 -5.28 21.15 17.22
C ASN A 217 -5.43 21.64 15.76
N LYS A 218 -6.38 21.08 15.01
CA LYS A 218 -6.55 21.41 13.59
C LYS A 218 -7.19 22.78 13.39
N THR A 219 -6.37 23.77 13.11
CA THR A 219 -6.82 25.02 12.47
C THR A 219 -6.86 24.86 10.95
N ARG A 220 -7.52 25.81 10.25
CA ARG A 220 -7.51 25.84 8.77
C ARG A 220 -6.08 25.86 8.20
N TYR A 221 -5.18 26.60 8.86
CA TYR A 221 -3.78 26.73 8.44
C TYR A 221 -3.00 25.44 8.68
N THR A 222 -3.25 24.76 9.81
CA THR A 222 -2.67 23.43 10.09
C THR A 222 -3.04 22.42 8.99
N ILE A 223 -4.31 22.37 8.60
CA ILE A 223 -4.77 21.47 7.53
C ILE A 223 -4.10 21.82 6.21
N MET A 224 -4.05 23.11 5.85
CA MET A 224 -3.42 23.58 4.62
C MET A 224 -1.94 23.20 4.56
N CYS A 225 -1.18 23.48 5.62
CA CYS A 225 0.24 23.12 5.71
C CYS A 225 0.45 21.60 5.60
N ILE A 226 -0.33 20.78 6.30
CA ILE A 226 -0.24 19.31 6.18
C ILE A 226 -0.49 18.87 4.74
N SER A 227 -1.52 19.40 4.08
CA SER A 227 -1.83 19.09 2.69
C SER A 227 -0.69 19.50 1.74
N ILE A 228 -0.07 20.67 1.95
CA ILE A 228 1.06 21.13 1.14
C ILE A 228 2.25 20.18 1.28
N VAL A 229 2.62 19.79 2.50
CA VAL A 229 3.74 18.86 2.73
C VAL A 229 3.45 17.50 2.09
N ILE A 230 2.22 17.00 2.19
CA ILE A 230 1.79 15.75 1.52
C ILE A 230 1.93 15.87 0.00
N VAL A 231 1.45 16.96 -0.62
CA VAL A 231 1.53 17.15 -2.08
C VAL A 231 2.98 17.25 -2.54
N ILE A 232 3.81 18.03 -1.86
CA ILE A 232 5.24 18.15 -2.19
C ILE A 232 5.93 16.78 -2.09
N ASN A 233 5.71 16.06 -0.98
CA ASN A 233 6.27 14.72 -0.79
C ASN A 233 5.86 13.76 -1.93
N SER A 234 4.61 13.83 -2.38
CA SER A 234 4.06 12.98 -3.44
C SER A 234 4.68 13.29 -4.81
N VAL A 235 4.90 14.56 -5.13
CA VAL A 235 5.57 14.97 -6.37
C VAL A 235 7.03 14.50 -6.37
N ILE A 236 7.75 14.69 -5.26
CA ILE A 236 9.14 14.23 -5.12
C ILE A 236 9.21 12.70 -5.26
N PHE A 237 8.27 11.97 -4.66
CA PHE A 237 8.15 10.51 -4.81
C PHE A 237 7.92 10.09 -6.26
N GLY A 238 7.03 10.77 -7.00
CA GLY A 238 6.82 10.50 -8.42
C GLY A 238 8.06 10.77 -9.27
N MET A 239 8.73 11.90 -9.03
CA MET A 239 9.96 12.27 -9.73
C MET A 239 11.12 11.30 -9.46
N SER A 240 11.24 10.81 -8.22
CA SER A 240 12.35 9.92 -7.85
C SER A 240 12.32 8.59 -8.59
N HIS A 241 11.15 8.14 -9.02
CA HIS A 241 11.01 6.90 -9.80
C HIS A 241 11.71 6.99 -11.16
N VAL A 242 11.88 8.18 -11.73
CA VAL A 242 12.59 8.37 -13.01
C VAL A 242 14.03 8.84 -12.79
N PHE A 243 14.25 9.78 -11.86
CA PHE A 243 15.61 10.31 -11.64
C PHE A 243 16.54 9.36 -10.88
N PHE A 244 15.97 8.48 -10.06
CA PHE A 244 16.73 7.56 -9.22
C PHE A 244 16.23 6.11 -9.35
N GLY A 245 15.23 5.84 -10.20
CA GLY A 245 14.72 4.49 -10.43
C GLY A 245 15.53 3.75 -11.49
N GLY A 246 15.69 2.44 -11.30
CA GLY A 246 16.53 1.57 -12.13
C GLY A 246 15.95 1.15 -13.49
N GLY A 247 15.08 1.96 -14.11
CA GLY A 247 14.51 1.62 -15.43
C GLY A 247 13.10 2.15 -15.75
N TYR A 248 12.51 2.97 -14.88
CA TYR A 248 11.22 3.60 -15.18
C TYR A 248 11.39 4.83 -16.10
N GLU A 249 10.40 5.02 -16.96
CA GLU A 249 10.30 6.14 -17.89
C GLU A 249 9.38 7.26 -17.38
N VAL A 250 9.30 8.36 -18.13
CA VAL A 250 8.52 9.56 -17.80
C VAL A 250 7.04 9.23 -17.51
N GLY A 251 6.47 8.21 -18.15
CA GLY A 251 5.10 7.77 -17.87
C GLY A 251 4.87 7.41 -16.40
N LYS A 252 5.89 6.88 -15.73
CA LYS A 252 5.80 6.46 -14.33
C LYS A 252 5.56 7.61 -13.36
N ILE A 253 5.97 8.84 -13.70
CA ILE A 253 5.93 9.98 -12.77
C ILE A 253 4.52 10.23 -12.24
N THR A 254 3.50 10.25 -13.11
CA THR A 254 2.12 10.56 -12.73
C THR A 254 1.50 9.45 -11.87
N GLN A 255 1.69 8.20 -12.28
CA GLN A 255 1.23 7.01 -11.56
C GLN A 255 1.91 6.90 -10.19
N ALA A 256 3.23 7.11 -10.13
CA ALA A 256 4.00 7.08 -8.89
C ALA A 256 3.63 8.27 -8.00
N ALA A 257 3.44 9.48 -8.53
CA ALA A 257 3.00 10.62 -7.74
C ALA A 257 1.61 10.41 -7.12
N LEU A 258 0.68 9.80 -7.85
CA LEU A 258 -0.63 9.40 -7.29
C LEU A 258 -0.49 8.36 -6.18
N GLY A 259 0.36 7.35 -6.39
CA GLY A 259 0.69 6.35 -5.35
C GLY A 259 1.33 7.02 -4.13
N GLY A 260 2.22 7.98 -4.38
CA GLY A 260 2.86 8.88 -3.43
C GLY A 260 1.85 9.57 -2.53
N LEU A 261 0.84 10.17 -3.15
CA LEU A 261 -0.24 10.90 -2.49
C LEU A 261 -1.10 10.00 -1.61
N VAL A 262 -1.50 8.83 -2.12
CA VAL A 262 -2.30 7.87 -1.36
C VAL A 262 -1.49 7.33 -0.17
N LEU A 263 -0.23 6.95 -0.38
CA LEU A 263 0.66 6.47 0.68
C LEU A 263 0.92 7.54 1.75
N ALA A 264 1.21 8.78 1.35
CA ALA A 264 1.40 9.90 2.27
C ALA A 264 0.16 10.16 3.13
N TRP A 265 -1.03 10.11 2.52
CA TRP A 265 -2.30 10.19 3.24
C TRP A 265 -2.51 9.02 4.21
N ILE A 266 -2.22 7.78 3.78
CA ILE A 266 -2.33 6.58 4.62
C ILE A 266 -1.37 6.65 5.80
N TYR A 267 -0.12 7.00 5.57
CA TYR A 267 0.89 7.18 6.61
C TYR A 267 0.43 8.22 7.64
N TYR A 268 0.04 9.41 7.16
CA TYR A 268 -0.45 10.47 8.04
C TYR A 268 -1.63 9.97 8.87
N ARG A 269 -2.67 9.43 8.23
CA ARG A 269 -3.97 9.14 8.85
C ARG A 269 -4.02 7.83 9.63
N TYR A 270 -3.31 6.79 9.19
CA TYR A 270 -3.42 5.42 9.69
C TYR A 270 -2.08 4.82 10.17
N GLY A 271 -0.97 5.55 10.00
CA GLY A 271 0.34 5.21 10.54
C GLY A 271 1.24 4.40 9.59
N LEU A 272 2.51 4.27 9.97
CA LEU A 272 3.59 3.70 9.17
C LEU A 272 3.36 2.25 8.77
N ALA A 273 2.93 1.39 9.71
CA ALA A 273 2.65 -0.01 9.40
C ALA A 273 1.60 -0.16 8.28
N THR A 274 0.56 0.67 8.26
CA THR A 274 -0.49 0.63 7.23
C THR A 274 0.05 1.07 5.86
N ALA A 275 0.94 2.06 5.82
CA ALA A 275 1.60 2.52 4.59
C ALA A 275 2.57 1.46 4.05
N ILE A 276 3.37 0.83 4.93
CA ILE A 276 4.25 -0.29 4.56
C ILE A 276 3.44 -1.45 3.98
N VAL A 277 2.32 -1.85 4.61
CA VAL A 277 1.48 -2.94 4.09
C VAL A 277 0.89 -2.58 2.73
N PHE A 278 0.43 -1.35 2.52
CA PHE A 278 -0.05 -0.89 1.21
C PHE A 278 1.05 -1.04 0.15
N HIS A 279 2.26 -0.54 0.42
CA HIS A 279 3.36 -0.51 -0.54
C HIS A 279 3.91 -1.93 -0.79
N TRP A 280 3.98 -2.75 0.26
CA TRP A 280 4.32 -4.15 0.12
C TRP A 280 3.31 -4.89 -0.78
N ILE A 281 2.00 -4.63 -0.65
CA ILE A 281 1.00 -5.21 -1.56
C ILE A 281 1.27 -4.78 -3.01
N SER A 282 1.58 -3.51 -3.27
CA SER A 282 1.78 -3.02 -4.63
C SER A 282 2.98 -3.64 -5.34
N ASN A 283 4.01 -4.03 -4.60
CA ASN A 283 5.25 -4.56 -5.18
C ASN A 283 5.32 -6.08 -5.01
N PHE A 284 5.42 -6.53 -3.76
CA PHE A 284 5.74 -7.93 -3.46
C PHE A 284 4.62 -8.89 -3.85
N VAL A 285 3.36 -8.58 -3.52
CA VAL A 285 2.25 -9.54 -3.72
C VAL A 285 2.06 -9.80 -5.20
N PHE A 286 1.92 -8.76 -6.01
CA PHE A 286 1.77 -8.90 -7.47
C PHE A 286 2.93 -9.68 -8.06
N PHE A 287 4.15 -9.33 -7.69
CA PHE A 287 5.33 -9.94 -8.28
C PHE A 287 5.55 -11.40 -7.82
N ALA A 288 5.18 -11.74 -6.58
CA ALA A 288 5.22 -13.12 -6.09
C ALA A 288 4.30 -14.04 -6.91
N TYR A 289 3.10 -13.58 -7.25
CA TYR A 289 2.17 -14.35 -8.07
C TYR A 289 2.53 -14.36 -9.56
N SER A 290 3.15 -13.27 -10.06
CA SER A 290 3.71 -13.24 -11.41
C SER A 290 4.80 -14.30 -11.58
N ILE A 291 5.80 -14.29 -10.70
CA ILE A 291 6.92 -15.24 -10.74
C ILE A 291 6.48 -16.67 -10.45
N LEU A 292 5.50 -16.87 -9.57
CA LEU A 292 4.93 -18.20 -9.37
C LEU A 292 4.29 -18.74 -10.67
N GLY A 293 3.60 -17.89 -11.43
CA GLY A 293 3.09 -18.22 -12.75
C GLY A 293 4.20 -18.62 -13.72
N PHE A 294 5.27 -17.83 -13.80
CA PHE A 294 6.46 -18.17 -14.59
C PHE A 294 7.06 -19.52 -14.20
N TYR A 295 7.25 -19.76 -12.90
CA TYR A 295 7.85 -21.00 -12.42
C TYR A 295 6.98 -22.23 -12.75
N LEU A 296 5.66 -22.13 -12.59
CA LEU A 296 4.75 -23.26 -12.79
C LEU A 296 4.38 -23.50 -14.27
N PHE A 297 4.31 -22.45 -15.08
CA PHE A 297 3.74 -22.50 -16.42
C PHE A 297 4.68 -22.01 -17.53
N GLY A 298 5.88 -21.52 -17.19
CA GLY A 298 6.85 -21.01 -18.17
C GLY A 298 6.44 -19.70 -18.85
N THR A 299 5.44 -18.99 -18.33
CA THR A 299 5.00 -17.67 -18.85
C THR A 299 6.08 -16.62 -18.64
N PRO A 300 6.35 -15.68 -19.55
CA PRO A 300 7.41 -14.70 -19.33
C PRO A 300 7.18 -13.93 -18.02
N TRP A 301 8.19 -13.87 -17.16
CA TRP A 301 8.07 -13.29 -15.82
C TRP A 301 8.09 -11.75 -15.81
N ASN A 302 8.48 -11.16 -16.95
CA ASN A 302 8.59 -9.73 -17.19
C ASN A 302 7.42 -9.15 -18.00
N THR A 303 6.40 -9.96 -18.33
CA THR A 303 5.15 -9.51 -18.99
C THR A 303 3.95 -9.80 -18.09
N GLU A 304 3.34 -8.73 -17.55
CA GLU A 304 2.23 -8.87 -16.60
C GLU A 304 0.96 -9.50 -17.22
N THR A 305 0.78 -9.37 -18.54
CA THR A 305 -0.41 -9.85 -19.27
C THR A 305 -0.51 -11.37 -19.35
N ASP A 306 0.60 -12.08 -19.18
CA ASP A 306 0.68 -13.51 -19.51
C ASP A 306 0.53 -14.39 -18.26
N SER A 307 0.51 -13.81 -17.06
CA SER A 307 0.35 -14.54 -15.80
C SER A 307 -1.12 -14.68 -15.41
N ILE A 308 -1.62 -15.93 -15.40
CA ILE A 308 -3.00 -16.24 -15.01
C ILE A 308 -3.29 -15.88 -13.54
N PHE A 309 -2.32 -16.09 -12.65
CA PHE A 309 -2.46 -15.74 -11.23
C PHE A 309 -2.51 -14.24 -11.04
N LEU A 310 -1.62 -13.51 -11.71
CA LEU A 310 -1.60 -12.05 -11.66
C LEU A 310 -2.92 -11.47 -12.16
N SER A 311 -3.41 -11.98 -13.29
CA SER A 311 -4.69 -11.56 -13.87
C SER A 311 -5.87 -11.78 -12.90
N ALA A 312 -5.96 -12.95 -12.26
CA ALA A 312 -7.02 -13.24 -11.29
C ALA A 312 -6.98 -12.30 -10.07
N ILE A 313 -5.78 -12.02 -9.56
CA ILE A 313 -5.55 -11.11 -8.43
C ILE A 313 -5.88 -9.67 -8.79
N SER A 314 -5.43 -9.22 -9.97
CA SER A 314 -5.72 -7.90 -10.54
C SER A 314 -7.21 -7.66 -10.66
N ILE A 315 -7.98 -8.63 -11.17
CA ILE A 315 -9.44 -8.54 -11.25
C ILE A 315 -10.06 -8.36 -9.85
N GLY A 316 -9.59 -9.11 -8.86
CA GLY A 316 -10.03 -8.96 -7.47
C GLY A 316 -9.81 -7.54 -6.93
N PHE A 317 -8.60 -6.99 -7.13
CA PHE A 317 -8.30 -5.62 -6.72
C PHE A 317 -9.07 -4.56 -7.51
N ILE A 318 -9.29 -4.76 -8.82
CA ILE A 318 -10.10 -3.86 -9.67
C ILE A 318 -11.54 -3.80 -9.17
N ILE A 319 -12.19 -4.94 -8.92
CA ILE A 319 -13.57 -4.97 -8.44
C ILE A 319 -13.68 -4.25 -7.08
N ILE A 320 -12.77 -4.53 -6.14
CA ILE A 320 -12.75 -3.82 -4.85
C ILE A 320 -12.53 -2.32 -5.07
N GLY A 321 -11.67 -1.94 -6.02
CA GLY A 321 -11.36 -0.55 -6.37
C GLY A 321 -12.59 0.20 -6.89
N ILE A 322 -13.35 -0.41 -7.80
CA ILE A 322 -14.61 0.16 -8.32
C ILE A 322 -15.60 0.39 -7.17
N LEU A 323 -15.81 -0.63 -6.32
CA LEU A 323 -16.74 -0.53 -5.20
C LEU A 323 -16.28 0.51 -4.17
N PHE A 324 -14.97 0.59 -3.91
CA PHE A 324 -14.38 1.55 -2.97
C PHE A 324 -14.52 2.99 -3.47
N LEU A 325 -14.14 3.27 -4.72
CA LEU A 325 -14.24 4.61 -5.30
C LEU A 325 -15.69 5.06 -5.44
N TYR A 326 -16.60 4.17 -5.85
CA TYR A 326 -18.04 4.45 -5.86
C TYR A 326 -18.54 4.92 -4.48
N GLN A 327 -18.18 4.19 -3.42
CA GLN A 327 -18.56 4.55 -2.05
C GLN A 327 -17.89 5.85 -1.56
N LEU A 328 -16.65 6.10 -1.97
CA LEU A 328 -15.93 7.32 -1.62
C LEU A 328 -16.58 8.54 -2.28
N THR A 329 -16.82 8.48 -3.59
CA THR A 329 -17.43 9.56 -4.38
C THR A 329 -18.84 9.86 -3.89
N THR A 330 -19.67 8.85 -3.65
CA THR A 330 -21.04 9.05 -3.12
C THR A 330 -21.04 9.71 -1.74
N LYS A 331 -20.08 9.39 -0.86
CA LYS A 331 -19.92 10.08 0.43
C LYS A 331 -19.50 11.54 0.27
N ILE A 332 -18.57 11.83 -0.64
CA ILE A 332 -18.11 13.20 -0.91
C ILE A 332 -19.25 14.04 -1.48
N LEU A 333 -19.98 13.53 -2.48
CA LEU A 333 -21.13 14.23 -3.09
C LEU A 333 -22.23 14.52 -2.06
N LYS A 334 -22.59 13.54 -1.23
CA LYS A 334 -23.58 13.74 -0.15
C LYS A 334 -23.14 14.82 0.86
N LYS A 335 -21.84 14.98 1.10
CA LYS A 335 -21.31 15.94 2.07
C LYS A 335 -21.23 17.37 1.53
N TYR A 336 -20.91 17.54 0.24
CA TYR A 336 -20.56 18.85 -0.33
C TYR A 336 -21.50 19.37 -1.42
N VAL A 337 -22.35 18.51 -2.02
CA VAL A 337 -23.21 18.88 -3.16
C VAL A 337 -24.69 18.80 -2.80
N VAL A 338 -25.08 17.83 -1.96
CA VAL A 338 -26.50 17.56 -1.63
C VAL A 338 -26.89 18.15 -0.26
N ASN A 339 -26.06 19.02 0.32
CA ASN A 339 -26.39 19.78 1.53
C ASN A 339 -26.83 21.20 1.17
#